data_AF-A0A2N3F1K2-F1
#
_entry.id   AF-A0A2N3F1K2-F1
#
_cell.length_a   1.000
_cell.length_b   1.000
_cell.length_c   1.000
_cell.angle_alpha   90.00
_cell.angle_beta   90.00
_cell.angle_gamma   90.00
#
_symmetry.space_group_name_H-M   'P 1'
#
loop_
_entity.id
_entity.type
_entity.pdbx_description
1 polymer ?
#
loop_
_entity_poly.entity_id
_entity_poly.type
_entity_poly.pdbx_seq_one_letter_code
_entity_poly.pdbx_strand_id
1 'polypeptide(L)'
;MGPHKVARVRLPLSSTQGGAVATRIKVDVRRLIGRLRWIHAAPLLAVLTLTAWAFASPVGASPDDDFHLASTYCALGGSDACQPGTQENTRWVSDAFGSARCYALDSTQSAACQGDSRLALDGATSETRRGNFQSEYPGVYYATMRMFA
;
A
#
# COMPACT_ATOMS: atom_id res chain seq x y z
N MET A 1 -98.86 -18.81 -7.61
CA MET A 1 -97.50 -19.02 -8.14
C MET A 1 -96.94 -17.67 -8.60
N GLY A 2 -95.95 -17.12 -7.90
CA GLY A 2 -95.21 -15.92 -8.32
C GLY A 2 -93.78 -16.27 -8.75
N PRO A 3 -93.15 -15.54 -9.69
CA PRO A 3 -91.80 -15.86 -10.15
C PRO A 3 -90.74 -15.29 -9.18
N HIS A 4 -89.91 -16.17 -8.62
CA HIS A 4 -88.73 -15.78 -7.85
C HIS A 4 -87.62 -15.27 -8.78
N LYS A 5 -87.27 -13.99 -8.67
CA LYS A 5 -86.06 -13.41 -9.27
C LYS A 5 -84.85 -13.74 -8.40
N VAL A 6 -83.87 -14.45 -8.95
CA VAL A 6 -82.57 -14.69 -8.29
C VAL A 6 -81.61 -13.57 -8.70
N ALA A 7 -81.22 -12.74 -7.73
CA ALA A 7 -80.25 -11.67 -7.91
C ALA A 7 -78.82 -12.23 -7.96
N ARG A 8 -78.02 -11.83 -8.96
CA ARG A 8 -76.58 -12.13 -9.01
C ARG A 8 -75.85 -11.23 -8.03
N VAL A 9 -75.29 -11.81 -6.98
CA VAL A 9 -74.33 -11.17 -6.09
C VAL A 9 -72.98 -11.11 -6.79
N ARG A 10 -72.45 -9.90 -7.03
CA ARG A 10 -71.05 -9.68 -7.43
C ARG A 10 -70.20 -9.56 -6.17
N LEU A 11 -69.29 -10.50 -5.96
CA LEU A 11 -68.26 -10.44 -4.92
C LEU A 11 -67.18 -9.42 -5.31
N PRO A 12 -66.61 -8.65 -4.36
CA PRO A 12 -65.49 -7.77 -4.64
C PRO A 12 -64.19 -8.58 -4.80
N LEU A 13 -63.41 -8.26 -5.83
CA LEU A 13 -62.05 -8.76 -6.02
C LEU A 13 -61.15 -8.16 -4.94
N SER A 14 -60.69 -8.99 -4.00
CA SER A 14 -59.68 -8.62 -3.00
C SER A 14 -58.30 -8.60 -3.67
N SER A 15 -57.74 -7.40 -3.81
CA SER A 15 -56.37 -7.15 -4.25
C SER A 15 -55.41 -7.40 -3.09
N THR A 16 -54.68 -8.52 -3.12
CA THR A 16 -53.64 -8.86 -2.14
C THR A 16 -52.34 -8.08 -2.41
N GLN A 17 -51.99 -7.19 -1.48
CA GLN A 17 -50.81 -6.32 -1.45
C GLN A 17 -49.48 -7.05 -1.10
N GLY A 18 -49.10 -8.09 -1.83
CA GLY A 18 -47.91 -8.91 -1.51
C GLY A 18 -46.53 -8.38 -1.98
N GLY A 19 -46.45 -7.27 -2.73
CA GLY A 19 -45.23 -6.90 -3.50
C GLY A 19 -44.33 -5.80 -2.94
N ALA A 20 -44.67 -5.18 -1.80
CA ALA A 20 -44.06 -3.89 -1.40
C ALA A 20 -42.80 -3.99 -0.53
N VAL A 21 -42.52 -5.13 0.11
CA VAL A 21 -41.44 -5.22 1.12
C VAL A 21 -40.07 -5.48 0.49
N ALA A 22 -39.97 -6.38 -0.50
CA ALA A 22 -38.70 -6.69 -1.18
C ALA A 22 -38.15 -5.54 -2.05
N THR A 23 -39.04 -4.66 -2.52
CA THR A 23 -38.70 -3.53 -3.41
C THR A 23 -38.12 -2.35 -2.62
N ARG A 24 -38.50 -2.16 -1.35
CA ARG A 24 -38.00 -1.05 -0.52
C ARG A 24 -36.51 -1.16 -0.21
N ILE A 25 -36.00 -2.36 0.10
CA ILE A 25 -34.59 -2.55 0.51
C ILE A 25 -33.62 -2.25 -0.66
N LYS A 26 -33.95 -2.69 -1.89
CA LYS A 26 -33.11 -2.44 -3.08
C LYS A 26 -33.07 -0.98 -3.49
N VAL A 27 -34.17 -0.25 -3.30
CA VAL A 27 -34.27 1.19 -3.60
C VAL A 27 -33.47 2.01 -2.60
N ASP A 28 -33.45 1.62 -1.33
CA ASP A 28 -32.70 2.31 -0.28
C ASP A 28 -31.18 2.25 -0.53
N VAL A 29 -30.65 1.07 -0.87
CA VAL A 29 -29.22 0.89 -1.19
C VAL A 29 -28.81 1.72 -2.40
N ARG A 30 -29.59 1.75 -3.49
CA ARG A 30 -29.29 2.57 -4.68
C ARG A 30 -29.35 4.07 -4.42
N ARG A 31 -30.28 4.54 -3.57
CA ARG A 31 -30.35 5.95 -3.15
C ARG A 31 -29.21 6.33 -2.21
N LEU A 32 -28.82 5.45 -1.30
CA LEU A 32 -27.70 5.67 -0.38
C LEU A 32 -26.38 5.75 -1.16
N ILE A 33 -26.14 4.84 -2.10
CA ILE A 33 -24.99 4.84 -3.02
C ILE A 33 -25.02 6.08 -3.93
N GLY A 34 -26.19 6.49 -4.42
CA GLY A 34 -26.34 7.71 -5.23
C GLY A 34 -26.14 9.03 -4.47
N ARG A 35 -26.25 9.01 -3.13
CA ARG A 35 -25.99 10.15 -2.24
C ARG A 35 -24.57 10.19 -1.69
N LEU A 36 -23.91 9.03 -1.59
CA LEU A 36 -22.53 8.95 -1.16
C LEU A 36 -21.62 9.41 -2.31
N ARG A 37 -21.13 10.64 -2.23
CA ARG A 37 -20.12 11.13 -3.17
C ARG A 37 -18.87 10.25 -3.00
N TRP A 38 -18.49 9.51 -4.03
CA TRP A 38 -17.31 8.62 -4.03
C TRP A 38 -16.02 9.28 -3.52
N ILE A 39 -15.93 10.61 -3.60
CA ILE A 39 -14.85 11.40 -2.99
C ILE A 39 -14.65 11.13 -1.49
N HIS A 40 -15.72 10.82 -0.74
CA HIS A 40 -15.61 10.49 0.68
C HIS A 40 -14.95 9.14 0.93
N ALA A 41 -14.97 8.22 -0.05
CA ALA A 41 -14.23 6.97 0.01
C ALA A 41 -12.76 7.14 -0.41
N ALA A 42 -12.37 8.28 -0.99
CA ALA A 42 -11.02 8.49 -1.52
C ALA A 42 -9.89 8.28 -0.48
N PRO A 43 -9.99 8.74 0.78
CA PRO A 43 -8.93 8.50 1.77
C PRO A 43 -8.73 7.00 2.05
N LEU A 44 -9.82 6.25 2.20
CA LEU A 44 -9.77 4.81 2.42
C LEU A 44 -9.16 4.09 1.22
N LEU A 45 -9.58 4.44 0.01
CA LEU A 45 -9.03 3.87 -1.22
C LEU A 45 -7.55 4.23 -1.41
N ALA A 46 -7.14 5.44 -1.03
CA ALA A 46 -5.73 5.85 -1.05
C ALA A 46 -4.90 4.99 -0.08
N VAL A 47 -5.36 4.80 1.16
CA VAL A 47 -4.68 3.91 2.12
C VAL A 47 -4.57 2.49 1.57
N LEU A 48 -5.67 1.91 1.09
CA LEU A 48 -5.65 0.56 0.52
C LEU A 48 -4.68 0.43 -0.65
N THR A 49 -4.66 1.42 -1.54
CA THR A 49 -3.78 1.43 -2.72
C THR A 49 -2.31 1.56 -2.32
N LEU A 50 -1.98 2.50 -1.43
CA LEU A 50 -0.61 2.71 -0.96
C LEU A 50 -0.10 1.53 -0.14
N THR A 51 -0.96 0.88 0.64
CA THR A 51 -0.61 -0.35 1.35
C THR A 51 -0.31 -1.48 0.37
N ALA A 52 -1.17 -1.72 -0.63
CA ALA A 52 -0.92 -2.74 -1.65
C ALA A 52 0.38 -2.47 -2.41
N TRP A 53 0.66 -1.21 -2.75
CA TRP A 53 1.90 -0.80 -3.40
C TRP A 53 3.14 -1.05 -2.52
N ALA A 54 3.06 -0.78 -1.21
CA ALA A 54 4.15 -1.03 -0.27
C ALA A 54 4.50 -2.54 -0.17
N PHE A 55 3.48 -3.42 -0.20
CA PHE A 55 3.71 -4.88 -0.22
C PHE A 55 4.27 -5.38 -1.55
N ALA A 56 3.93 -4.73 -2.66
CA ALA A 56 4.46 -5.06 -3.99
C ALA A 56 5.89 -4.53 -4.22
N SER A 57 6.29 -3.49 -3.47
CA SER A 57 7.60 -2.82 -3.58
C SER A 57 8.36 -2.86 -2.25
N PRO A 58 8.70 -4.05 -1.72
CA PRO A 58 9.51 -4.14 -0.50
C PRO A 58 10.89 -3.52 -0.72
N VAL A 59 11.53 -3.10 0.37
CA VAL A 59 12.88 -2.52 0.32
C VAL A 59 13.88 -3.52 -0.26
N GLY A 60 14.63 -3.10 -1.28
CA GLY A 60 15.52 -3.98 -2.04
C GLY A 60 14.95 -4.45 -3.39
N ALA A 61 13.76 -3.98 -3.76
CA ALA A 61 13.09 -4.35 -5.01
C ALA A 61 13.73 -3.74 -6.25
N SER A 62 14.39 -2.59 -6.11
CA SER A 62 15.22 -2.05 -7.18
C SER A 62 16.64 -2.65 -7.13
N PRO A 63 17.28 -2.96 -8.28
CA PRO A 63 18.66 -3.44 -8.32
C PRO A 63 19.72 -2.52 -7.69
N ASP A 64 19.39 -1.24 -7.48
CA ASP A 64 20.20 -0.17 -6.91
C ASP A 64 19.67 0.36 -5.56
N ASP A 65 18.71 -0.31 -4.93
CA ASP A 65 18.18 0.10 -3.63
C ASP A 65 19.26 0.14 -2.54
N ASP A 66 20.25 -0.76 -2.57
CA ASP A 66 21.39 -0.74 -1.63
C ASP A 66 22.22 0.54 -1.74
N PHE A 67 22.43 1.05 -2.97
CA PHE A 67 23.11 2.31 -3.22
C PHE A 67 22.29 3.49 -2.69
N HIS A 68 20.99 3.54 -2.99
CA HIS A 68 20.13 4.65 -2.58
C HIS A 68 19.84 4.67 -1.06
N LEU A 69 19.72 3.49 -0.44
CA LEU A 69 19.61 3.35 1.02
C LEU A 69 20.87 3.89 1.70
N ALA A 70 22.05 3.37 1.34
CA ALA A 70 23.30 3.84 1.93
C ALA A 70 23.49 5.35 1.72
N SER A 71 23.21 5.86 0.51
CA SER A 71 23.27 7.30 0.22
C SER A 71 22.36 8.13 1.13
N THR A 72 21.14 7.67 1.37
CA THR A 72 20.15 8.35 2.21
C THR A 72 20.60 8.37 3.67
N TYR A 73 21.03 7.23 4.22
CA TYR A 73 21.47 7.12 5.61
C TYR A 73 22.81 7.82 5.89
N CYS A 74 23.63 8.02 4.86
CA CYS A 74 24.90 8.73 4.94
C CYS A 74 24.81 10.23 4.58
N ALA A 75 23.65 10.73 4.19
CA ALA A 75 23.47 12.13 3.84
C ALA A 75 23.63 13.05 5.08
N LEU A 76 23.82 14.35 4.84
CA LEU A 76 23.91 15.38 5.89
C LEU A 76 25.03 15.17 6.94
N GLY A 77 26.11 14.50 6.57
CA GLY A 77 27.27 14.26 7.45
C GLY A 77 27.29 12.89 8.13
N GLY A 78 26.34 12.00 7.80
CA GLY A 78 26.28 10.64 8.31
C GLY A 78 25.21 10.44 9.39
N SER A 79 25.20 9.26 9.98
CA SER A 79 24.27 8.87 11.05
C SER A 79 24.88 7.76 11.90
N ASP A 80 24.23 7.35 12.99
CA ASP A 80 24.69 6.18 13.75
C ASP A 80 24.72 4.91 12.87
N ALA A 81 23.85 4.84 11.85
CA ALA A 81 23.80 3.78 10.84
C ALA A 81 24.75 4.01 9.65
N CYS A 82 25.52 5.10 9.62
CA CYS A 82 26.52 5.38 8.60
C CYS A 82 27.72 6.17 9.12
N GLN A 83 28.88 5.50 9.17
CA GLN A 83 30.15 6.09 9.60
C GLN A 83 31.14 6.28 8.43
N PRO A 84 32.08 7.23 8.51
CA PRO A 84 33.15 7.38 7.53
C PRO A 84 33.97 6.08 7.37
N GLY A 85 34.25 5.69 6.12
CA GLY A 85 35.09 4.53 5.80
C GLY A 85 36.58 4.82 5.81
N THR A 86 37.37 3.84 5.38
CA THR A 86 38.84 3.93 5.24
C THR A 86 39.28 4.86 4.12
N GLN A 87 38.43 5.06 3.12
CA GLN A 87 38.62 5.97 2.00
C GLN A 87 37.53 7.05 1.98
N GLU A 88 37.83 8.20 1.38
CA GLU A 88 36.90 9.34 1.27
C GLU A 88 35.56 8.94 0.64
N ASN A 89 35.58 8.02 -0.33
CA ASN A 89 34.41 7.52 -1.06
C ASN A 89 33.84 6.21 -0.51
N THR A 90 34.11 5.86 0.74
CA THR A 90 33.60 4.65 1.40
C THR A 90 32.91 4.95 2.72
N ARG A 91 31.93 4.14 3.12
CA ARG A 91 31.21 4.27 4.39
C ARG A 91 31.01 2.92 5.04
N TRP A 92 31.06 2.88 6.37
CA TRP A 92 30.59 1.73 7.15
C TRP A 92 29.08 1.86 7.36
N VAL A 93 28.33 0.87 6.91
CA VAL A 93 26.86 0.83 6.99
C VAL A 93 26.40 -0.56 7.41
N SER A 94 25.14 -0.70 7.83
CA SER A 94 24.58 -2.02 8.16
C SER A 94 24.65 -2.98 6.96
N ASP A 95 25.03 -4.23 7.22
CA ASP A 95 24.99 -5.34 6.25
C ASP A 95 23.58 -5.56 5.69
N ALA A 96 22.56 -5.09 6.40
CA ALA A 96 21.18 -5.13 5.97
C ALA A 96 20.99 -4.46 4.59
N PHE A 97 21.70 -3.36 4.28
CA PHE A 97 21.60 -2.70 2.98
C PHE A 97 22.09 -3.59 1.83
N GLY A 98 23.21 -4.29 2.04
CA GLY A 98 23.75 -5.24 1.05
C GLY A 98 22.85 -6.46 0.87
N SER A 99 22.24 -6.95 1.96
CA SER A 99 21.33 -8.10 1.93
C SER A 99 19.94 -7.76 1.36
N ALA A 100 19.54 -6.48 1.37
CA ALA A 100 18.21 -6.06 0.94
C ALA A 100 17.91 -6.48 -0.51
N ARG A 101 18.92 -6.43 -1.39
CA ARG A 101 18.83 -6.76 -2.82
C ARG A 101 18.89 -8.27 -3.16
N CYS A 102 18.65 -9.17 -2.19
CA CYS A 102 18.82 -10.61 -2.41
C CYS A 102 17.96 -11.18 -3.55
N TYR A 103 16.77 -10.62 -3.79
CA TYR A 103 15.85 -10.99 -4.88
C TYR A 103 15.96 -10.07 -6.10
N ALA A 104 16.98 -9.23 -6.18
CA ALA A 104 17.15 -8.34 -7.32
C ALA A 104 17.28 -9.15 -8.62
N LEU A 105 16.46 -8.80 -9.60
CA LEU A 105 16.38 -9.46 -10.92
C LEU A 105 15.87 -10.91 -10.89
N ASP A 106 15.36 -11.40 -9.76
CA ASP A 106 14.72 -12.72 -9.64
C ASP A 106 13.27 -12.56 -9.21
N SER A 107 12.36 -12.60 -10.18
CA SER A 107 10.91 -12.48 -9.93
C SER A 107 10.29 -13.70 -9.24
N THR A 108 11.03 -14.80 -9.12
CA THR A 108 10.58 -16.02 -8.44
C THR A 108 10.97 -16.05 -6.96
N GLN A 109 11.90 -15.18 -6.55
CA GLN A 109 12.32 -15.03 -5.17
C GLN A 109 11.55 -13.90 -4.47
N SER A 110 11.04 -14.19 -3.27
CA SER A 110 10.42 -13.17 -2.42
C SER A 110 11.46 -12.51 -1.51
N ALA A 111 11.10 -11.38 -0.90
CA ALA A 111 11.93 -10.71 0.11
C ALA A 111 12.22 -11.55 1.36
N ALA A 112 11.68 -12.77 1.49
CA ALA A 112 12.03 -13.70 2.56
C ALA A 112 13.53 -14.08 2.57
N CYS A 113 14.25 -13.91 1.45
CA CYS A 113 15.71 -14.11 1.40
C CYS A 113 16.51 -13.15 2.29
N GLN A 114 15.90 -12.05 2.76
CA GLN A 114 16.51 -11.11 3.69
C GLN A 114 16.67 -11.69 5.11
N GLY A 115 16.05 -12.84 5.40
CA GLY A 115 16.15 -13.54 6.68
C GLY A 115 15.75 -12.68 7.87
N ASP A 116 16.45 -12.87 9.00
CA ASP A 116 16.23 -12.11 10.22
C ASP A 116 16.82 -10.70 10.15
N SER A 117 17.83 -10.49 9.30
CA SER A 117 18.54 -9.22 9.14
C SER A 117 17.62 -8.11 8.64
N ARG A 118 16.66 -8.41 7.74
CA ARG A 118 15.73 -7.43 7.15
C ARG A 118 16.41 -6.06 6.89
N LEU A 119 15.99 -5.02 7.62
CA LEU A 119 16.60 -3.68 7.68
C LEU A 119 17.07 -3.35 9.11
N ALA A 120 17.61 -4.33 9.82
CA ALA A 120 18.19 -4.13 11.15
C ALA A 120 19.44 -3.24 11.01
N LEU A 121 19.32 -2.00 11.51
CA LEU A 121 20.40 -1.00 11.42
C LEU A 121 21.42 -1.14 12.56
N ASP A 122 21.06 -1.87 13.61
CA ASP A 122 21.84 -2.14 14.83
C ASP A 122 22.68 -3.44 14.74
N GLY A 123 22.71 -4.07 13.57
CA GLY A 123 23.44 -5.31 13.31
C GLY A 123 24.91 -5.11 12.95
N ALA A 124 25.48 -6.14 12.34
CA ALA A 124 26.83 -6.08 11.77
C ALA A 124 26.91 -5.02 10.67
N THR A 125 28.07 -4.40 10.55
CA THR A 125 28.35 -3.39 9.53
C THR A 125 29.48 -3.83 8.62
N SER A 126 29.40 -3.42 7.36
CA SER A 126 30.45 -3.58 6.36
C SER A 126 30.77 -2.26 5.68
N GLU A 127 32.03 -2.15 5.27
CA GLU A 127 32.49 -1.03 4.48
C GLU A 127 32.00 -1.18 3.04
N THR A 128 31.40 -0.13 2.51
CA THR A 128 30.88 -0.11 1.16
C THR A 128 31.28 1.15 0.41
N ARG A 129 31.44 0.98 -0.90
CA ARG A 129 31.53 2.05 -1.90
C ARG A 129 30.20 2.27 -2.64
N ARG A 130 29.15 1.51 -2.30
CA ARG A 130 27.81 1.59 -2.91
C ARG A 130 27.04 2.72 -2.24
N GLY A 131 27.27 3.94 -2.68
CA GLY A 131 26.49 5.10 -2.28
C GLY A 131 26.97 6.35 -3.01
N ASN A 132 26.21 7.43 -2.91
CA ASN A 132 26.44 8.72 -3.57
C ASN A 132 27.56 9.52 -2.88
N PHE A 133 28.67 8.85 -2.59
CA PHE A 133 29.77 9.39 -1.77
C PHE A 133 30.71 10.27 -2.60
N GLN A 134 30.62 10.22 -3.93
CA GLN A 134 31.39 11.06 -4.84
C GLN A 134 30.50 12.05 -5.60
N SER A 135 29.27 12.27 -5.13
CA SER A 135 28.28 13.16 -5.76
C SER A 135 27.89 12.74 -7.19
N GLU A 136 27.76 11.44 -7.42
CA GLU A 136 27.29 10.85 -8.69
C GLU A 136 25.86 11.32 -9.08
N TYR A 137 25.04 11.69 -8.09
CA TYR A 137 23.69 12.21 -8.20
C TYR A 137 23.49 13.47 -7.34
N PRO A 138 22.53 14.35 -7.67
CA PRO A 138 22.22 15.53 -6.86
C PRO A 138 21.87 15.20 -5.41
N GLY A 139 22.66 15.73 -4.47
CA GLY A 139 22.54 15.41 -3.04
C GLY A 139 21.23 15.84 -2.37
N VAL A 140 20.48 16.78 -2.96
CA VAL A 140 19.18 17.25 -2.42
C VAL A 140 18.17 16.13 -2.24
N TYR A 141 18.16 15.15 -3.16
CA TYR A 141 17.26 14.00 -3.05
C TYR A 141 17.55 13.22 -1.75
N TYR A 142 18.81 12.82 -1.53
CA TYR A 142 19.20 12.06 -0.34
C TYR A 142 19.10 12.88 0.94
N ALA A 143 19.40 14.17 0.89
CA ALA A 143 19.21 15.08 2.02
C ALA A 143 17.74 15.18 2.45
N THR A 144 16.81 15.20 1.48
CA THR A 144 15.37 15.23 1.75
C THR A 144 14.91 13.88 2.29
N MET A 145 15.31 12.78 1.65
CA MET A 145 14.93 11.43 2.09
C MET A 145 15.48 11.09 3.48
N ARG A 146 16.63 11.66 3.86
CA ARG A 146 17.23 11.49 5.20
C ARG A 146 16.30 11.94 6.33
N MET A 147 15.36 12.84 6.08
CA MET A 147 14.37 13.27 7.08
C MET A 147 13.44 12.14 7.56
N PHE A 148 13.37 11.04 6.80
CA PHE A 148 12.52 9.88 7.09
C PHE A 148 13.33 8.62 7.43
N ALA A 149 14.66 8.77 7.61
CA ALA A 149 15.61 7.69 7.83
C ALA A 149 16.35 7.84 9.17
#